data_AF-A0A0E3UPR4-F1
#
_entry.id   AF-A0A0E3UPR4-F1
#
_cell.length_a   1.000
_cell.length_b   1.000
_cell.length_c   1.000
_cell.angle_alpha   90.00
_cell.angle_beta   90.00
_cell.angle_gamma   90.00
#
_symmetry.space_group_name_H-M   'P 1'
#
loop_
_entity.id
_entity.type
_entity.pdbx_description
1 polymer ?
#
loop_
_entity_poly.entity_id
_entity_poly.type
_entity_poly.pdbx_seq_one_letter_code
_entity_poly.pdbx_strand_id
1 'polypeptide(L)'
;MIVFLDFDGVLHPSWELDESGRHRAYAGPFFVHAPALAELLRPYLAGIEVVISSTWGRKRNLDTLRGLLPPELAARVTDAVHHRLPPLEDIHRGHDLASRWAEIAFYREHVRPDIRDRWLAIDDDDLGWPDGERHHLAHCVRDLGSAEARAAVTRGMIGWFTPGKFAPPPVMIGVQADRLERFIAHDPLGRPGRCTYEARSADQLIAHLRRDGVDPARVEIVSEGPHAPSTLEANVVLVELAAWKQLSELAN
;
A
#
# COMPACT_ATOMS: atom_id res chain seq x y z
N MET A 1 -2.15 -2.33 0.06
CA MET A 1 -2.15 -0.85 -0.08
C MET A 1 -3.22 -0.48 -1.10
N ILE A 2 -3.90 0.66 -0.97
CA ILE A 2 -4.82 1.17 -2.01
C ILE A 2 -4.13 2.20 -2.91
N VAL A 3 -4.31 2.07 -4.21
CA VAL A 3 -4.01 3.11 -5.19
C VAL A 3 -5.32 3.73 -5.66
N PHE A 4 -5.56 5.00 -5.35
CA PHE A 4 -6.63 5.78 -5.96
C PHE A 4 -6.14 6.30 -7.32
N LEU A 5 -6.87 6.00 -8.38
CA LEU A 5 -6.44 6.27 -9.75
C LEU A 5 -7.44 7.19 -10.49
N ASP A 6 -6.96 8.36 -10.92
CA ASP A 6 -7.66 9.14 -11.95
C ASP A 6 -7.31 8.67 -13.37
N PHE A 7 -8.13 9.10 -14.33
CA PHE A 7 -7.98 8.87 -15.75
C PHE A 7 -7.57 10.14 -16.49
N ASP A 8 -8.41 11.19 -16.47
CA ASP A 8 -8.12 12.45 -17.16
C ASP A 8 -6.90 13.12 -16.53
N GLY A 9 -5.98 13.64 -17.35
CA GLY A 9 -4.74 14.23 -16.85
C GLY A 9 -3.76 13.23 -16.23
N VAL A 10 -4.08 11.93 -16.20
CA VAL A 10 -3.18 10.87 -15.70
C VAL A 10 -2.91 9.85 -16.81
N LEU A 11 -3.94 9.10 -17.22
CA LEU A 11 -3.83 8.05 -18.23
C LEU A 11 -3.88 8.59 -19.66
N HIS A 12 -4.23 9.86 -19.82
CA HIS A 12 -4.14 10.65 -21.04
C HIS A 12 -4.11 12.14 -20.67
N PRO A 13 -3.60 13.03 -21.54
CA PRO A 13 -3.63 14.46 -21.30
C PRO A 13 -5.07 14.98 -21.14
N SER A 14 -5.30 15.91 -20.21
CA SER A 14 -6.58 16.65 -20.13
C SER A 14 -6.64 17.79 -21.17
N TRP A 15 -5.48 18.24 -21.64
CA TRP A 15 -5.33 19.29 -22.63
C TRP A 15 -4.09 19.08 -23.51
N GLU A 16 -4.04 19.78 -24.64
CA GLU A 16 -2.88 19.84 -25.54
C GLU A 16 -2.68 21.28 -26.05
N LEU A 17 -1.53 21.57 -26.64
CA LEU A 17 -1.30 22.85 -27.32
C LEU A 17 -1.74 22.76 -28.78
N ASP A 18 -2.46 23.75 -29.27
CA ASP A 18 -2.71 23.91 -30.70
C ASP A 18 -1.46 24.39 -31.45
N GLU A 19 -1.56 24.50 -32.78
CA GLU A 19 -0.45 24.95 -33.65
C GLU A 19 0.04 26.37 -33.32
N SER A 20 -0.79 27.17 -32.62
CA SER A 20 -0.46 28.52 -32.17
C SER A 20 0.08 28.57 -30.73
N GLY A 21 0.27 27.40 -30.08
CA GLY A 21 0.75 27.29 -28.71
C GLY A 21 -0.31 27.59 -27.64
N ARG A 22 -1.60 27.59 -27.98
CA ARG A 22 -2.69 27.82 -27.02
C ARG A 22 -3.22 26.48 -26.49
N HIS A 23 -3.61 26.46 -25.22
CA HIS A 23 -4.24 25.29 -24.62
C HIS A 23 -5.62 25.03 -25.24
N ARG A 24 -5.87 23.78 -25.61
CA ARG A 24 -7.18 23.25 -25.99
C ARG A 24 -7.43 21.90 -25.32
N ALA A 25 -8.68 21.47 -25.28
CA ALA A 25 -9.01 20.12 -24.81
C ALA A 25 -8.28 19.07 -25.65
N TYR A 26 -7.78 18.03 -24.98
CA TYR A 26 -7.11 16.92 -25.67
C TYR A 26 -8.10 16.18 -26.59
N ALA A 27 -7.73 16.04 -27.86
CA ALA A 27 -8.55 15.38 -28.88
C ALA A 27 -8.02 14.01 -29.30
N GLY A 28 -6.94 13.53 -28.68
CA GLY A 28 -6.34 12.24 -28.97
C GLY A 28 -7.04 11.06 -28.28
N PRO A 29 -6.50 9.85 -28.46
CA PRO A 29 -7.07 8.65 -27.85
C PRO A 29 -6.92 8.67 -26.32
N PHE A 30 -7.96 8.21 -25.63
CA PHE A 30 -7.91 8.03 -24.17
C PHE A 30 -7.02 6.84 -23.77
N PHE A 31 -6.55 6.84 -22.52
CA PHE A 31 -5.77 5.74 -21.92
C PHE A 31 -4.42 5.42 -22.59
N VAL A 32 -3.84 6.37 -23.35
CA VAL A 32 -2.52 6.22 -23.99
C VAL A 32 -1.39 5.87 -23.03
N HIS A 33 -1.52 6.25 -21.75
CA HIS A 33 -0.53 5.96 -20.71
C HIS A 33 -0.89 4.79 -19.80
N ALA A 34 -2.04 4.14 -20.00
CA ALA A 34 -2.42 3.00 -19.18
C ALA A 34 -1.43 1.81 -19.27
N PRO A 35 -0.86 1.45 -20.44
CA PRO A 35 0.21 0.46 -20.50
C PRO A 35 1.48 0.89 -19.75
N ALA A 36 1.83 2.18 -19.80
CA ALA A 36 2.99 2.71 -19.09
C ALA A 36 2.78 2.64 -17.57
N LEU A 37 1.57 2.91 -17.08
CA LEU A 37 1.22 2.73 -15.67
C LEU A 37 1.31 1.26 -15.25
N ALA A 38 0.82 0.34 -16.08
CA ALA A 38 0.85 -1.09 -15.78
C ALA A 38 2.29 -1.58 -15.61
N GLU A 39 3.20 -1.19 -16.52
CA GLU A 39 4.62 -1.50 -16.39
C GLU A 39 5.26 -0.86 -15.16
N LEU A 40 4.94 0.39 -14.87
CA LEU A 40 5.46 1.12 -13.71
C LEU A 40 5.05 0.45 -12.39
N LEU A 41 3.81 -0.03 -12.31
CA LEU A 41 3.25 -0.69 -11.14
C LEU A 41 3.54 -2.19 -11.08
N ARG A 42 4.05 -2.80 -12.16
CA ARG A 42 4.33 -4.24 -12.27
C ARG A 42 5.04 -4.84 -11.05
N PRO A 43 6.07 -4.19 -10.44
CA PRO A 43 6.74 -4.72 -9.24
C PRO A 43 5.84 -4.79 -8.00
N TYR A 44 4.75 -4.03 -7.97
CA TYR A 44 3.91 -3.80 -6.79
C TYR A 44 2.51 -4.41 -6.93
N LEU A 45 2.11 -4.87 -8.14
CA LEU A 45 0.74 -5.31 -8.45
C LEU A 45 0.20 -6.32 -7.42
N ALA A 46 1.03 -7.26 -6.95
CA ALA A 46 0.62 -8.29 -6.00
C ALA A 46 0.13 -7.73 -4.65
N GLY A 47 0.62 -6.56 -4.22
CA GLY A 47 0.34 -5.96 -2.91
C GLY A 47 -0.61 -4.75 -2.95
N ILE A 48 -1.17 -4.42 -4.12
CA ILE A 48 -2.08 -3.28 -4.27
C ILE A 48 -3.49 -3.70 -4.66
N GLU A 49 -4.42 -2.89 -4.19
CA GLU A 49 -5.77 -2.76 -4.71
C GLU A 49 -5.87 -1.41 -5.41
N VAL A 50 -6.62 -1.33 -6.51
CA VAL A 50 -6.88 -0.09 -7.24
C VAL A 50 -8.34 0.32 -7.00
N VAL A 51 -8.54 1.56 -6.60
CA VAL A 51 -9.86 2.20 -6.51
C VAL A 51 -9.88 3.34 -7.53
N ILE A 52 -10.86 3.35 -8.43
CA ILE A 52 -10.97 4.41 -9.43
C ILE A 52 -11.51 5.68 -8.76
N SER A 53 -10.74 6.76 -8.78
CA SER A 53 -11.16 8.06 -8.24
C SER A 53 -11.65 9.02 -9.32
N SER A 54 -11.64 8.61 -10.59
CA SER A 54 -12.07 9.46 -11.71
C SER A 54 -13.58 9.75 -11.79
N THR A 55 -13.93 10.96 -12.21
CA THR A 55 -15.32 11.39 -12.48
C THR A 55 -16.06 10.52 -13.50
N TRP A 56 -15.34 9.72 -14.30
CA TRP A 56 -15.92 8.71 -15.17
C TRP A 56 -16.80 7.70 -14.42
N GLY A 57 -16.49 7.44 -13.15
CA GLY A 57 -17.28 6.56 -12.29
C GLY A 57 -18.70 7.06 -12.00
N ARG A 58 -18.99 8.35 -12.19
CA ARG A 58 -20.35 8.91 -12.03
C ARG A 58 -21.36 8.32 -13.02
N LYS A 59 -20.91 7.90 -14.21
CA LYS A 59 -21.78 7.44 -15.30
C LYS A 59 -21.50 6.00 -15.75
N ARG A 60 -20.47 5.36 -15.19
CA ARG A 60 -20.00 4.04 -15.62
C ARG A 60 -19.95 3.10 -14.42
N ASN A 61 -20.44 1.87 -14.63
CA ASN A 61 -20.30 0.82 -13.63
C ASN A 61 -18.85 0.30 -13.57
N LEU A 62 -18.55 -0.48 -12.52
CA LEU A 62 -17.17 -0.91 -12.23
C LEU A 62 -16.57 -1.79 -13.33
N ASP A 63 -17.38 -2.66 -13.94
CA ASP A 63 -16.92 -3.54 -15.03
C ASP A 63 -16.57 -2.74 -16.29
N THR A 64 -17.33 -1.69 -16.58
CA THR A 64 -17.00 -0.76 -17.66
C THR A 64 -15.68 -0.06 -17.38
N LEU A 65 -15.45 0.42 -16.16
CA LEU A 65 -14.19 1.08 -15.78
C LEU A 65 -13.00 0.12 -15.88
N ARG A 66 -13.16 -1.12 -15.41
CA ARG A 66 -12.16 -2.20 -15.55
C ARG A 66 -11.81 -2.46 -17.01
N GLY A 67 -12.81 -2.53 -17.88
CA GLY A 67 -12.63 -2.80 -19.30
C GLY A 67 -11.84 -1.73 -20.07
N LEU A 68 -11.59 -0.56 -19.47
CA LEU A 68 -10.77 0.50 -20.05
C LEU A 68 -9.27 0.33 -19.77
N LEU A 69 -8.90 -0.57 -18.85
CA LEU A 69 -7.52 -0.72 -18.38
C LEU A 69 -6.87 -2.00 -18.94
N PRO A 70 -5.53 -2.03 -19.03
CA PRO A 70 -4.79 -3.26 -19.29
C PRO A 70 -5.16 -4.36 -18.28
N PRO A 71 -5.19 -5.65 -18.69
CA PRO A 71 -5.68 -6.75 -17.85
C PRO A 71 -5.03 -6.82 -16.46
N GLU A 72 -3.73 -6.57 -16.40
CA GLU A 72 -2.89 -6.55 -15.20
C GLU A 72 -3.42 -5.56 -14.14
N LEU A 73 -3.79 -4.35 -14.59
CA LEU A 73 -4.34 -3.29 -13.73
C LEU A 73 -5.82 -3.51 -13.46
N ALA A 74 -6.59 -3.91 -14.49
CA ALA A 74 -8.01 -4.21 -14.37
C ALA A 74 -8.27 -5.27 -13.27
N ALA A 75 -7.42 -6.29 -13.18
CA ALA A 75 -7.47 -7.33 -12.14
C ALA A 75 -7.25 -6.80 -10.71
N ARG A 76 -6.65 -5.61 -10.57
CA ARG A 76 -6.45 -4.95 -9.27
C ARG A 76 -7.57 -3.99 -8.92
N VAL A 77 -8.45 -3.64 -9.84
CA VAL A 77 -9.56 -2.69 -9.58
C VAL A 77 -10.63 -3.36 -8.70
N THR A 78 -10.76 -2.89 -7.47
CA THR A 78 -11.70 -3.42 -6.48
C THR A 78 -12.95 -2.55 -6.32
N ASP A 79 -12.85 -1.24 -6.54
CA ASP A 79 -13.96 -0.29 -6.35
C ASP A 79 -13.79 1.00 -7.16
N ALA A 80 -14.76 1.90 -7.07
CA ALA A 80 -14.67 3.29 -7.53
C ALA A 80 -15.25 4.26 -6.49
N VAL A 81 -14.56 5.37 -6.23
CA VAL A 81 -14.96 6.38 -5.23
C VAL A 81 -16.39 6.87 -5.47
N HIS A 82 -16.72 7.25 -6.71
CA HIS A 82 -18.06 7.77 -7.05
C HIS A 82 -19.20 6.76 -6.90
N HIS A 83 -18.92 5.45 -6.77
CA HIS A 83 -19.97 4.46 -6.48
C HIS A 83 -20.34 4.43 -4.99
N ARG A 84 -19.56 5.11 -4.14
CA ARG A 84 -19.73 5.16 -2.69
C ARG A 84 -20.03 6.54 -2.16
N LEU A 85 -19.81 7.59 -2.96
CA LEU A 85 -20.19 8.94 -2.57
C LEU A 85 -21.71 9.03 -2.37
N PRO A 86 -22.17 9.83 -1.40
CA PRO A 86 -23.58 10.09 -1.23
C PRO A 86 -24.15 10.79 -2.47
N PRO A 87 -25.46 10.70 -2.73
CA PRO A 87 -26.12 11.46 -3.79
C PRO A 87 -25.78 12.95 -3.69
N LEU A 88 -25.65 13.63 -4.84
CA LEU A 88 -25.32 15.06 -4.92
C LEU A 88 -26.23 15.97 -4.08
N GLU A 89 -27.49 15.57 -3.89
CA GLU A 89 -28.46 16.23 -3.02
C GLU A 89 -28.11 16.17 -1.52
N ASP A 90 -27.40 15.13 -1.09
CA ASP A 90 -26.93 14.94 0.29
C ASP A 90 -25.57 15.61 0.57
N ILE A 91 -24.79 15.88 -0.47
CA ILE A 91 -23.52 16.64 -0.37
C ILE A 91 -23.77 18.04 0.22
N HIS A 92 -24.88 18.68 -0.16
CA HIS A 92 -25.31 19.98 0.38
C HIS A 92 -25.68 19.95 1.87
N ARG A 93 -25.71 18.79 2.53
CA ARG A 93 -26.02 18.62 3.97
C ARG A 93 -24.79 18.49 4.87
N GLY A 94 -23.61 18.84 4.39
CA GLY A 94 -22.43 19.06 5.26
C GLY A 94 -21.16 18.29 4.89
N HIS A 95 -21.12 17.60 3.75
CA HIS A 95 -19.88 17.03 3.22
C HIS A 95 -19.32 17.92 2.12
N ASP A 96 -18.17 18.55 2.36
CA ASP A 96 -17.45 19.30 1.32
C ASP A 96 -16.75 18.29 0.40
N LEU A 97 -17.42 17.88 -0.69
CA LEU A 97 -16.86 17.01 -1.74
C LEU A 97 -16.46 17.83 -2.97
N ALA A 98 -16.01 19.07 -2.78
CA ALA A 98 -15.66 19.98 -3.88
C ALA A 98 -14.30 19.65 -4.54
N SER A 99 -13.50 18.77 -3.93
CA SER A 99 -12.20 18.38 -4.45
C SER A 99 -12.01 16.87 -4.49
N ARG A 100 -11.09 16.42 -5.33
CA ARG A 100 -10.68 15.02 -5.40
C ARG A 100 -10.12 14.50 -4.07
N TRP A 101 -9.35 15.32 -3.37
CA TRP A 101 -8.92 15.02 -2.00
C TRP A 101 -10.12 14.67 -1.11
N ALA A 102 -11.16 15.50 -1.11
CA ALA A 102 -12.28 15.30 -0.21
C ALA A 102 -13.13 14.07 -0.58
N GLU A 103 -13.28 13.77 -1.88
CA GLU A 103 -13.89 12.52 -2.35
C GLU A 103 -13.12 11.29 -1.85
N ILE A 104 -11.79 11.31 -1.93
CA ILE A 104 -10.92 10.24 -1.42
C ILE A 104 -10.99 10.17 0.12
N ALA A 105 -10.94 11.29 0.82
CA ALA A 105 -11.01 11.35 2.28
C ALA A 105 -12.33 10.74 2.78
N PHE A 106 -13.46 11.11 2.16
CA PHE A 106 -14.76 10.52 2.46
C PHE A 106 -14.74 8.99 2.28
N TYR A 107 -14.23 8.51 1.15
CA TYR A 107 -14.13 7.07 0.88
C TYR A 107 -13.28 6.35 1.94
N ARG A 108 -12.14 6.93 2.32
CA ARG A 108 -11.27 6.38 3.36
C ARG A 108 -11.99 6.29 4.71
N GLU A 109 -12.68 7.34 5.11
CA GLU A 109 -13.32 7.42 6.42
C GLU A 109 -14.55 6.50 6.52
N HIS A 110 -15.33 6.38 5.44
CA HIS A 110 -16.67 5.76 5.48
C HIS A 110 -16.74 4.38 4.81
N VAL A 111 -15.85 4.09 3.87
CA VAL A 111 -15.86 2.84 3.08
C VAL A 111 -14.70 1.94 3.46
N ARG A 112 -13.50 2.51 3.59
CA ARG A 112 -12.25 1.77 3.85
C ARG A 112 -11.45 2.32 5.04
N PRO A 113 -12.05 2.42 6.25
CA PRO A 113 -11.35 2.93 7.43
C PRO A 113 -10.16 2.04 7.86
N ASP A 114 -10.09 0.81 7.36
CA ASP A 114 -9.02 -0.16 7.62
C ASP A 114 -7.67 0.20 6.98
N ILE A 115 -7.66 1.04 5.94
CA ILE A 115 -6.45 1.26 5.14
C ILE A 115 -5.45 2.19 5.83
N ARG A 116 -5.90 2.99 6.80
CA ARG A 116 -5.10 4.01 7.50
C ARG A 116 -4.28 4.83 6.50
N ASP A 117 -2.96 4.85 6.65
CA ASP A 117 -2.04 5.58 5.77
C ASP A 117 -1.60 4.76 4.55
N ARG A 118 -1.98 3.49 4.42
CA ARG A 118 -1.49 2.62 3.33
C ARG A 118 -2.19 2.86 2.00
N TRP A 119 -2.07 4.08 1.49
CA TRP A 119 -2.68 4.51 0.25
C TRP A 119 -1.88 5.57 -0.50
N LEU A 120 -2.12 5.68 -1.79
CA LEU A 120 -1.56 6.69 -2.70
C LEU A 120 -2.61 7.08 -3.73
N ALA A 121 -2.78 8.37 -3.99
CA ALA A 121 -3.51 8.88 -5.15
C ALA A 121 -2.54 9.15 -6.29
N ILE A 122 -2.91 8.70 -7.49
CA ILE A 122 -2.25 9.06 -8.75
C ILE A 122 -3.25 9.96 -9.48
N ASP A 123 -2.97 11.26 -9.46
CA ASP A 123 -3.94 12.30 -9.79
C ASP A 123 -3.23 13.54 -10.37
N ASP A 124 -3.88 14.25 -11.29
CA ASP A 124 -3.40 15.52 -11.83
C ASP A 124 -3.93 16.74 -11.07
N ASP A 125 -5.02 16.57 -10.33
CA ASP A 125 -5.59 17.60 -9.47
C ASP A 125 -4.94 17.56 -8.08
N ASP A 126 -4.32 18.66 -7.65
CA ASP A 126 -3.81 18.82 -6.28
C ASP A 126 -4.67 19.79 -5.45
N LEU A 127 -5.80 20.25 -5.99
CA LEU A 127 -6.68 21.20 -5.32
C LEU A 127 -7.31 20.57 -4.07
N GLY A 128 -7.30 21.34 -2.99
CA GLY A 128 -7.88 20.94 -1.72
C GLY A 128 -7.07 19.92 -0.93
N TRP A 129 -5.92 19.45 -1.43
CA TRP A 129 -5.00 18.61 -0.65
C TRP A 129 -4.38 19.39 0.52
N PRO A 130 -4.50 18.90 1.78
CA PRO A 130 -3.77 19.46 2.90
C PRO A 130 -2.27 19.24 2.76
N ASP A 131 -1.45 20.20 3.19
CA ASP A 131 0.02 20.13 3.08
C ASP A 131 0.60 18.86 3.75
N GLY A 132 0.04 18.46 4.89
CA GLY A 132 0.45 17.24 5.61
C GLY A 132 0.15 15.94 4.84
N GLU A 133 -0.78 15.98 3.89
CA GLU A 133 -1.30 14.81 3.17
C GLU A 133 -0.74 14.71 1.75
N ARG A 134 0.02 15.74 1.29
CA ARG A 134 0.61 15.77 -0.06
C ARG A 134 1.54 14.60 -0.36
N HIS A 135 2.08 13.95 0.67
CA HIS A 135 2.91 12.76 0.53
C HIS A 135 2.13 11.54 0.02
N HIS A 136 0.79 11.55 0.11
CA HIS A 136 -0.09 10.56 -0.50
C HIS A 136 -0.46 10.90 -1.95
N LEU A 137 -0.03 12.03 -2.51
CA LEU A 137 -0.32 12.40 -3.89
C LEU A 137 0.92 12.19 -4.78
N ALA A 138 0.82 11.26 -5.72
CA ALA A 138 1.69 11.20 -6.89
C ALA A 138 1.14 12.14 -7.96
N HIS A 139 1.49 13.43 -7.84
CA HIS A 139 0.95 14.49 -8.69
C HIS A 139 1.42 14.37 -10.14
N CYS A 140 0.46 14.25 -11.06
CA CYS A 140 0.66 14.23 -12.50
C CYS A 140 0.46 15.64 -13.08
N VAL A 141 1.48 16.51 -12.95
CA VAL A 141 1.41 17.93 -13.37
C VAL A 141 0.92 18.14 -14.82
N ARG A 142 1.08 17.14 -15.70
CA ARG A 142 0.48 17.11 -17.04
C ARG A 142 -0.30 15.82 -17.25
N ASP A 143 0.46 14.73 -17.17
CA ASP A 143 0.05 13.35 -17.37
C ASP A 143 1.22 12.40 -17.06
N LEU A 144 0.92 11.10 -17.06
CA LEU A 144 1.90 10.04 -16.86
C LEU A 144 2.85 9.86 -18.07
N GLY A 145 2.68 10.63 -19.14
CA GLY A 145 3.67 10.78 -20.20
C GLY A 145 4.96 11.46 -19.73
N SER A 146 4.87 12.34 -18.72
CA SER A 146 6.02 13.06 -18.16
C SER A 146 6.91 12.19 -17.26
N ALA A 147 8.22 12.48 -17.27
CA ALA A 147 9.17 11.78 -16.41
C ALA A 147 8.95 12.13 -14.93
N GLU A 148 8.52 13.35 -14.66
CA GLU A 148 8.22 13.88 -13.33
C GLU A 148 7.06 13.12 -12.69
N ALA A 149 5.96 12.91 -13.42
CA ALA A 149 4.81 12.14 -12.95
C ALA A 149 5.19 10.68 -12.66
N ARG A 150 5.91 10.03 -13.58
CA ARG A 150 6.39 8.64 -13.37
C ARG A 150 7.29 8.55 -12.14
N ALA A 151 8.18 9.53 -11.94
CA ALA A 151 9.03 9.57 -10.77
C ALA A 151 8.23 9.82 -9.48
N ALA A 152 7.16 10.63 -9.52
CA ALA A 152 6.27 10.82 -8.39
C ALA A 152 5.54 9.53 -8.00
N VAL A 153 5.00 8.80 -8.98
CA VAL A 153 4.38 7.48 -8.75
C VAL A 153 5.41 6.51 -8.17
N THR A 154 6.60 6.41 -8.76
CA THR A 154 7.66 5.55 -8.23
C THR A 154 8.04 5.91 -6.80
N ARG A 155 8.21 7.19 -6.46
CA ARG A 155 8.51 7.61 -5.08
C ARG A 155 7.38 7.26 -4.12
N GLY A 156 6.14 7.50 -4.53
CA GLY A 156 4.95 7.14 -3.76
C GLY A 156 4.92 5.65 -3.46
N MET A 157 5.13 4.81 -4.48
CA MET A 157 5.17 3.35 -4.31
C MET A 157 6.37 2.88 -3.48
N ILE A 158 7.59 3.36 -3.78
CA ILE A 158 8.81 3.00 -3.03
C ILE A 158 8.64 3.30 -1.55
N GLY A 159 8.02 4.42 -1.16
CA GLY A 159 7.75 4.73 0.25
C GLY A 159 7.05 3.61 1.02
N TRP A 160 6.21 2.83 0.34
CA TRP A 160 5.42 1.73 0.92
C TRP A 160 6.04 0.35 0.77
N PHE A 161 6.85 0.14 -0.27
CA PHE A 161 7.46 -1.15 -0.58
C PHE A 161 8.97 -1.19 -0.24
N THR A 162 9.54 -0.10 0.30
CA THR A 162 10.88 -0.08 0.88
C THR A 162 10.83 -0.62 2.31
N PRO A 163 11.58 -1.70 2.62
CA PRO A 163 11.77 -2.15 3.99
C PRO A 163 12.32 -1.01 4.87
N GLY A 164 11.62 -0.67 5.96
CA GLY A 164 12.13 0.23 7.00
C GLY A 164 11.62 1.67 7.01
N LYS A 165 10.83 2.14 6.03
CA LYS A 165 10.26 3.50 6.08
C LYS A 165 8.85 3.56 6.68
N PHE A 166 8.10 2.47 6.55
CA PHE A 166 6.96 2.16 7.38
C PHE A 166 7.13 0.71 7.80
N ALA A 167 7.80 0.48 8.93
CA ALA A 167 7.50 -0.72 9.68
C ALA A 167 5.96 -0.77 9.83
N PRO A 168 5.29 -1.93 9.73
CA PRO A 168 3.98 -2.03 10.37
C PRO A 168 4.13 -1.40 11.75
N PRO A 169 3.14 -0.63 12.28
CA PRO A 169 3.19 -0.31 13.71
C PRO A 169 3.55 -1.63 14.37
N PRO A 170 4.61 -1.68 15.21
CA PRO A 170 4.99 -2.93 15.84
C PRO A 170 3.67 -3.51 16.30
N VAL A 171 3.38 -4.75 15.89
CA VAL A 171 2.36 -5.48 16.62
C VAL A 171 2.93 -5.47 18.02
N MET A 172 2.47 -4.52 18.82
CA MET A 172 2.70 -4.44 20.24
C MET A 172 1.90 -5.62 20.77
N ILE A 173 2.37 -6.84 20.52
CA ILE A 173 2.41 -7.80 21.60
C ILE A 173 3.29 -7.08 22.61
N GLY A 174 2.64 -6.48 23.61
CA GLY A 174 3.31 -5.68 24.62
C GLY A 174 4.26 -6.57 25.42
N VAL A 175 5.43 -6.86 24.85
CA VAL A 175 6.59 -7.22 25.63
C VAL A 175 7.12 -5.88 26.11
N GLN A 176 6.59 -5.43 27.25
CA GLN A 176 7.24 -4.39 28.03
C GLN A 176 8.74 -4.73 28.05
N ALA A 177 9.59 -3.82 27.58
CA ALA A 177 11.02 -4.01 27.30
C ALA A 177 11.86 -4.45 28.54
N ASP A 178 11.19 -4.57 29.68
CA ASP A 178 11.65 -4.92 31.00
C ASP A 178 11.24 -6.34 31.45
N ARG A 179 10.46 -7.10 30.65
CA ARG A 179 10.13 -8.51 30.96
C ARG A 179 11.02 -9.51 30.21
N LEU A 180 11.50 -10.50 30.98
CA LEU A 180 12.21 -11.67 30.47
C LEU A 180 11.17 -12.73 30.10
N GLU A 181 11.14 -13.14 28.84
CA GLU A 181 10.25 -14.21 28.37
C GLU A 181 11.05 -15.50 28.12
N ARG A 182 10.44 -16.65 28.48
CA ARG A 182 11.00 -17.97 28.20
C ARG A 182 10.34 -18.56 26.97
N PHE A 183 11.18 -18.88 25.99
CA PHE A 183 10.80 -19.49 24.72
C PHE A 183 11.32 -20.91 24.64
N ILE A 184 10.52 -21.77 24.04
CA ILE A 184 10.87 -23.15 23.77
C ILE A 184 10.90 -23.36 22.27
N ALA A 185 12.07 -23.73 21.77
CA ALA A 185 12.30 -24.01 20.38
C ALA A 185 12.26 -25.53 20.12
N HIS A 186 11.54 -25.93 19.07
CA HIS A 186 11.58 -27.28 18.52
C HIS A 186 12.06 -27.23 17.06
N ASP A 187 13.05 -28.07 16.70
CA ASP A 187 13.44 -28.28 15.30
C ASP A 187 12.37 -29.16 14.61
N PRO A 188 11.64 -28.64 13.59
CA PRO A 188 10.63 -29.38 12.83
C PRO A 188 11.22 -30.56 12.05
N LEU A 189 12.55 -30.64 11.90
CA LEU A 189 13.25 -31.76 11.27
C LEU A 189 13.68 -32.86 12.25
N GLY A 190 13.26 -32.78 13.51
CA GLY A 190 13.36 -33.90 14.45
C GLY A 190 14.76 -34.14 15.02
N ARG A 191 15.66 -33.16 14.99
CA ARG A 191 16.87 -33.22 15.83
C ARG A 191 16.46 -33.06 17.31
N PRO A 192 16.90 -33.94 18.22
CA PRO A 192 16.47 -33.88 19.60
C PRO A 192 17.13 -32.69 20.31
N GLY A 193 16.30 -31.77 20.80
CA GLY A 193 16.74 -30.70 21.68
C GLY A 193 15.64 -29.67 21.91
N ARG A 194 14.85 -29.84 22.96
CA ARG A 194 13.98 -28.77 23.47
C ARG A 194 14.90 -27.74 24.11
N CYS A 195 15.23 -26.67 23.39
CA CYS A 195 16.10 -25.61 23.91
C CYS A 195 15.25 -24.49 24.49
N THR A 196 15.56 -24.10 25.72
CA THR A 196 14.89 -22.98 26.40
C THR A 196 15.74 -21.73 26.23
N TYR A 197 15.12 -20.66 25.75
CA TYR A 197 15.76 -19.38 25.51
C TYR A 197 15.11 -18.31 26.37
N GLU A 198 15.93 -17.50 27.03
CA GLU A 198 15.46 -16.30 27.72
C GLU A 198 15.82 -15.09 26.86
N ALA A 199 14.81 -14.31 26.48
CA ALA A 199 15.01 -13.10 25.68
C ALA A 199 14.04 -11.99 26.12
N ARG A 200 14.50 -10.75 26.00
CA ARG A 200 13.72 -9.52 26.26
C ARG A 200 13.25 -8.85 24.97
N SER A 201 13.66 -9.38 23.82
CA SER A 201 13.26 -8.91 22.49
C SER A 201 13.40 -10.03 21.46
N ALA A 202 12.71 -9.88 20.32
CA ALA A 202 12.81 -10.82 19.20
C ALA A 202 14.24 -10.89 18.62
N ASP A 203 14.95 -9.76 18.53
CA ASP A 203 16.34 -9.71 18.04
C ASP A 203 17.29 -10.52 18.93
N GLN A 204 17.11 -10.44 20.25
CA GLN A 204 17.92 -11.21 21.21
C GLN A 204 17.68 -12.71 21.05
N LEU A 205 16.43 -13.12 20.83
CA LEU A 205 16.07 -14.52 20.61
C LEU A 205 16.69 -15.07 19.31
N ILE A 206 16.60 -14.32 18.21
CA ILE A 206 17.21 -14.70 16.93
C ILE A 206 18.73 -14.84 17.05
N ALA A 207 19.38 -13.93 17.78
CA ALA A 207 20.80 -14.01 18.04
C ALA A 207 21.18 -15.29 18.80
N HIS A 208 20.39 -15.68 19.81
CA HIS A 208 20.59 -16.94 20.54
C HIS A 208 20.43 -18.17 19.64
N LEU A 209 19.36 -18.24 18.83
CA LEU A 209 19.11 -19.36 17.91
C LEU A 209 20.27 -19.55 16.93
N ARG A 210 20.75 -18.45 16.31
CA ARG A 210 21.86 -18.52 15.36
C ARG A 210 23.18 -18.93 16.00
N ARG A 211 23.48 -18.39 17.18
CA ARG A 211 24.68 -18.78 17.94
C ARG A 211 24.71 -20.29 18.19
N ASP A 212 23.54 -20.87 18.41
CA ASP A 212 23.39 -22.29 18.69
C ASP A 212 23.21 -23.14 17.40
N GLY A 213 23.37 -22.53 16.22
CA GLY A 213 23.29 -23.21 14.92
C GLY A 213 21.89 -23.61 14.50
N VAL A 214 20.86 -23.03 15.11
CA VAL A 214 19.44 -23.29 14.84
C VAL A 214 18.93 -22.27 13.82
N ASP A 215 18.32 -22.75 12.74
CA ASP A 215 17.70 -21.91 11.71
C ASP A 215 16.35 -21.37 12.21
N PRO A 216 16.20 -20.06 12.46
CA PRO A 216 14.96 -19.49 12.99
C PRO A 216 13.74 -19.71 12.10
N ALA A 217 13.92 -19.91 10.79
CA ALA A 217 12.83 -20.17 9.85
C ALA A 217 12.27 -21.60 9.98
N ARG A 218 12.96 -22.45 10.73
CA ARG A 218 12.65 -23.86 10.96
C ARG A 218 12.61 -24.11 12.46
N VAL A 219 11.91 -23.26 13.20
CA VAL A 219 11.67 -23.46 14.63
C VAL A 219 10.20 -23.17 14.90
N GLU A 220 9.54 -24.08 15.60
CA GLU A 220 8.27 -23.78 16.25
C GLU A 220 8.56 -23.19 17.63
N ILE A 221 8.05 -21.99 17.90
CA ILE A 221 8.24 -21.30 19.18
C ILE A 221 6.97 -21.41 20.01
N VAL A 222 7.12 -21.92 21.23
CA VAL A 222 6.10 -21.90 22.27
C VAL A 222 6.57 -20.98 23.39
N SER A 223 5.75 -20.01 23.78
CA SER A 223 6.01 -19.13 24.94
C SER A 223 5.46 -19.77 26.21
N GLU A 224 6.21 -19.70 27.32
CA GLU A 224 5.74 -20.15 28.64
C GLU A 224 5.67 -18.97 29.63
N GLY A 225 4.48 -18.70 30.18
CA GLY A 225 4.25 -17.66 31.18
C GLY A 225 2.77 -17.30 31.38
N PRO A 226 2.40 -16.62 32.48
CA PRO A 226 1.01 -16.24 32.80
C PRO A 226 0.38 -15.25 31.80
N HIS A 227 1.18 -14.69 30.90
CA HIS A 227 0.76 -13.80 29.82
C HIS A 227 1.36 -14.21 28.46
N ALA A 228 1.68 -15.50 28.28
CA ALA A 228 2.29 -15.99 27.04
C ALA A 228 1.38 -15.72 25.82
N PRO A 229 1.90 -15.07 24.75
CA PRO A 229 1.18 -15.01 23.48
C PRO A 229 0.95 -16.42 22.96
N SER A 230 -0.12 -16.60 22.19
CA SER A 230 -0.44 -17.91 21.60
C SER A 230 0.69 -18.39 20.69
N THR A 231 0.88 -19.71 20.55
CA THR A 231 1.89 -20.31 19.65
C THR A 231 1.78 -19.77 18.21
N LEU A 232 0.58 -19.43 17.78
CA LEU A 232 0.33 -18.82 16.47
C LEU A 232 0.97 -17.43 16.36
N GLU A 233 0.84 -16.59 17.39
CA GLU A 233 1.43 -15.25 17.45
C GLU A 233 2.97 -15.31 17.49
N ALA A 234 3.54 -16.26 18.23
CA ALA A 234 4.99 -16.46 18.28
C ALA A 234 5.57 -16.90 16.91
N ASN A 235 4.87 -17.77 16.19
CA ASN A 235 5.28 -18.23 14.86
C ASN A 235 5.12 -17.13 13.79
N VAL A 236 4.12 -16.25 13.90
CA VAL A 236 3.94 -15.10 13.00
C VAL A 236 5.10 -14.11 13.10
N VAL A 237 5.61 -13.85 14.32
CA VAL A 237 6.77 -12.96 14.55
C VAL A 237 8.02 -13.45 13.81
N LEU A 238 8.25 -14.76 13.76
CA LEU A 238 9.42 -15.32 13.07
C LEU A 238 9.32 -15.27 11.54
N VAL A 239 8.13 -15.54 10.98
CA VAL A 239 7.92 -15.54 9.52
C VAL A 239 8.16 -14.14 8.94
N GLU A 240 7.70 -13.09 9.63
CA GLU A 240 7.92 -11.71 9.19
C GLU A 240 9.40 -11.31 9.26
N LEU A 241 10.14 -11.75 10.28
CA LEU A 241 11.57 -11.46 10.44
C LEU A 241 12.46 -12.23 9.45
N ALA A 242 12.10 -13.46 9.10
CA ALA A 242 12.81 -14.25 8.07
C ALA A 242 12.64 -13.62 6.68
N ALA A 243 11.42 -13.18 6.35
CA ALA A 243 11.14 -12.45 5.10
C ALA A 243 11.94 -11.14 5.04
N TRP A 244 12.06 -10.43 6.16
CA TRP A 244 12.84 -9.19 6.25
C TRP A 244 14.34 -9.41 5.98
N LYS A 245 14.93 -10.51 6.49
CA LYS A 245 16.34 -10.81 6.28
C LYS A 245 16.67 -11.24 4.85
N GLN A 246 15.82 -12.06 4.24
CA GLN A 246 16.01 -12.52 2.87
C GLN A 246 15.98 -11.35 1.87
N LEU A 247 15.19 -10.32 2.18
CA LEU A 247 15.15 -9.08 1.40
C LEU A 247 16.35 -8.15 1.68
N SER A 248 16.88 -8.15 2.91
CA SER A 248 18.09 -7.38 3.26
C SER A 248 19.38 -7.94 2.64
N GLU A 249 19.45 -9.25 2.43
CA GLU A 249 20.60 -9.91 1.77
C GLU A 249 20.57 -9.73 0.25
N LEU A 250 19.40 -9.46 -0.34
CA LEU A 250 19.24 -9.13 -1.76
C LEU A 250 19.50 -7.64 -2.06
N ALA A 251 19.62 -6.80 -1.01
CA ALA A 251 19.82 -5.37 -1.11
C ALA A 251 21.29 -4.92 -0.94
N ASN A 252 22.23 -5.86 -0.79
CA ASN A 252 23.69 -5.66 -0.79
C ASN A 252 24.34 -6.46 -1.92
#